data_AF-A0A2M7N5W1-F1
#
_entry.id   AF-A0A2M7N5W1-F1
#
_cell.length_a   1.000
_cell.length_b   1.000
_cell.length_c   1.000
_cell.angle_alpha   90.00
_cell.angle_beta   90.00
_cell.angle_gamma   90.00
#
_symmetry.space_group_name_H-M   'P 1'
#
loop_
_entity.id
_entity.type
_entity.pdbx_description
1 polymer ?
#
loop_
_entity_poly.entity_id
_entity_poly.type
_entity_poly.pdbx_seq_one_letter_code
_entity_poly.pdbx_strand_id
1 'polypeptide(L)' 'MGSSGYVYVLLNQSLPGCVKIGKTTRDTATRAAELSSATGVPTPFMVAYDA' A
#
# COMPACT_ATOMS: atom_id res chain seq x y z
N MET A 1 22.77 3.10 -7.44
CA MET A 1 22.06 4.05 -6.56
C MET A 1 20.57 3.78 -6.66
N GLY A 2 19.89 3.50 -5.55
CA GLY A 2 18.44 3.24 -5.57
C GLY A 2 17.68 4.53 -5.82
N SER A 3 16.76 4.54 -6.78
CA SER A 3 15.93 5.69 -7.11
C SER A 3 15.14 6.19 -5.88
N SER A 4 15.01 7.51 -5.75
CA SER A 4 14.13 8.17 -4.76
C SER A 4 12.71 7.63 -4.91
N GLY A 5 12.03 7.44 -3.78
CA GLY A 5 10.69 6.89 -3.72
C GLY A 5 10.20 6.82 -2.28
N TYR A 6 8.93 6.49 -2.13
CA TYR A 6 8.21 6.51 -0.87
C TYR A 6 8.23 5.14 -0.21
N VAL A 7 8.49 5.12 1.10
CA VAL A 7 8.17 4.00 1.98
C VAL A 7 6.75 4.21 2.47
N TYR A 8 5.89 3.18 2.39
CA TYR A 8 4.49 3.28 2.77
C TYR A 8 4.05 2.17 3.71
N VAL A 9 3.00 2.46 4.47
CA VAL A 9 2.23 1.50 5.26
C VAL A 9 0.78 1.55 4.80
N LEU A 10 0.23 0.40 4.39
CA LEU A 10 -1.17 0.26 4.01
C LEU A 10 -1.94 -0.61 5.00
N LEU A 11 -3.20 -0.25 5.22
CA LEU A 11 -4.17 -1.00 6.00
C LEU A 11 -5.24 -1.60 5.11
N ASN A 12 -5.77 -2.76 5.52
CA ASN A 12 -6.90 -3.42 4.89
C ASN A 12 -7.89 -3.79 5.99
N GLN A 13 -9.12 -3.28 5.94
CA GLN A 13 -10.09 -3.46 7.03
C GLN A 13 -10.43 -4.94 7.28
N SER A 14 -10.35 -5.77 6.24
CA SER A 14 -10.58 -7.21 6.35
C SER A 14 -9.39 -8.00 6.87
N LEU A 15 -8.24 -7.35 7.12
CA LEU A 15 -7.03 -7.95 7.68
C LEU A 15 -6.64 -7.24 8.99
N PRO A 16 -7.46 -7.36 10.05
CA PRO A 16 -7.20 -6.70 11.33
C PRO A 16 -5.90 -7.17 11.96
N GLY A 17 -5.14 -6.24 12.53
CA GLY A 17 -3.83 -6.51 13.14
C GLY A 17 -2.68 -6.70 12.15
N CYS A 18 -2.96 -6.65 10.84
CA CYS A 18 -1.96 -6.76 9.79
C CYS A 18 -1.77 -5.43 9.07
N VAL A 19 -0.53 -5.14 8.66
CA VAL A 19 -0.19 -3.98 7.83
C VAL A 19 0.67 -4.41 6.65
N LYS A 20 0.55 -3.71 5.52
CA LYS A 20 1.41 -3.92 4.36
C LYS A 20 2.43 -2.80 4.25
N ILE A 21 3.70 -3.14 4.46
CA ILE A 21 4.82 -2.21 4.32
C ILE A 21 5.49 -2.46 2.96
N GLY A 22 5.85 -1.39 2.26
CA GLY A 22 6.54 -1.48 0.98
C GLY A 22 7.22 -0.19 0.56
N LYS A 23 7.94 -0.23 -0.56
CA LYS A 23 8.50 0.94 -1.24
C LYS A 23 7.91 1.06 -2.63
N THR A 24 7.68 2.28 -3.10
CA THR A 24 7.34 2.59 -4.49
C THR A 24 8.10 3.83 -4.94
N THR A 25 8.43 3.94 -6.23
CA THR A 25 8.95 5.18 -6.83
C THR A 25 7.83 6.09 -7.37
N ARG A 26 6.59 5.62 -7.30
CA ARG A 26 5.36 6.31 -7.69
C ARG A 26 4.58 6.74 -6.46
N ASP A 27 3.52 7.52 -6.65
CA ASP A 27 2.59 7.90 -5.59
C ASP A 27 2.02 6.69 -4.80
N THR A 28 1.89 6.84 -3.48
CA THR A 28 1.51 5.76 -2.57
C THR A 28 0.02 5.42 -2.65
N ALA A 29 -0.84 6.40 -2.94
CA ALA A 29 -2.27 6.18 -3.17
C ALA A 29 -2.50 5.36 -4.46
N THR A 30 -1.75 5.67 -5.52
CA THR A 30 -1.76 4.89 -6.77
C THR A 30 -1.36 3.44 -6.50
N ARG A 31 -0.32 3.22 -5.69
CA ARG A 31 0.10 1.86 -5.32
C ARG A 31 -0.96 1.12 -4.49
N ALA A 32 -1.64 1.82 -3.58
CA ALA A 32 -2.73 1.25 -2.80
C ALA A 32 -3.89 0.81 -3.71
N ALA A 33 -4.27 1.62 -4.71
CA ALA A 33 -5.33 1.29 -5.67
C ALA A 33 -4.99 0.05 -6.51
N GLU A 34 -3.76 -0.06 -7.01
CA GLU A 34 -3.31 -1.24 -7.76
C GLU A 34 -3.34 -2.53 -6.95
N LEU A 35 -2.90 -2.47 -5.70
CA LEU A 35 -2.94 -3.64 -4.82
C LEU A 35 -4.38 -4.02 -4.48
N SER A 36 -5.26 -3.03 -4.38
CA SER A 36 -6.68 -3.24 -4.10
C SER A 36 -7.44 -3.92 -5.25
N SER A 37 -6.95 -3.84 -6.49
CA SER A 37 -7.64 -4.41 -7.66
C SER A 37 -7.39 -5.92 -7.86
N ALA A 38 -6.55 -6.55 -7.03
CA ALA A 38 -6.28 -7.97 -7.15
C ALA A 38 -7.47 -8.82 -6.67
N THR A 39 -7.82 -9.87 -7.42
CA THR A 39 -9.00 -10.72 -7.19
C THR A 39 -9.05 -11.46 -5.84
N GLY A 40 -7.95 -11.47 -5.08
CA GLY A 40 -7.86 -12.05 -3.74
C GLY A 40 -7.85 -11.02 -2.60
N VAL A 41 -8.09 -9.74 -2.89
CA VAL A 41 -8.05 -8.67 -1.89
C VAL A 41 -9.48 -8.35 -1.44
N PRO A 42 -9.85 -8.68 -0.18
CA PRO A 42 -11.24 -8.64 0.28
C PRO A 42 -11.82 -7.23 0.42
N THR A 43 -11.02 -6.24 0.83
CA THR A 43 -11.37 -4.82 0.82
C THR A 43 -10.19 -3.96 0.35
N PRO A 44 -10.40 -2.72 -0.11
CA PRO A 44 -9.30 -1.88 -0.57
C PRO A 44 -8.25 -1.61 0.51
N PHE A 45 -7.00 -1.50 0.08
CA PHE A 45 -5.92 -0.96 0.88
C PHE A 45 -6.03 0.57 0.98
N MET A 46 -5.79 1.11 2.17
CA MET A 46 -5.70 2.54 2.43
C MET A 46 -4.31 2.91 2.94
N VAL A 47 -3.78 4.06 2.50
CA VAL A 47 -2.51 4.59 2.99
C VAL A 47 -2.70 5.08 4.43
N ALA A 48 -1.95 4.50 5.36
CA ALA A 48 -1.91 4.96 6.75
C ALA A 48 -0.68 5.83 7.03
N TYR A 49 0.38 5.67 6.23
CA TYR A 49 1.61 6.45 6.34
C TYR A 49 2.40 6.39 5.03
N ASP A 50 3.07 7.49 4.67
CA ASP A 50 4.13 7.52 3.69
C ASP A 50 5.25 8.54 4.01
N ALA A 51 6.48 8.25 3.56
CA ALA A 51 7.69 9.05 3.71
C ALA A 51 8.69 8.87 2.57
#